data_AF-A0A7W0XMD7-F1
#
_entry.id   AF-A0A7W0XMD7-F1
#
_cell.length_a   1.000
_cell.length_b   1.000
_cell.length_c   1.000
_cell.angle_alpha   90.00
_cell.angle_beta   90.00
_cell.angle_gamma   90.00
#
_symmetry.space_group_name_H-M   'P 1'
#
loop_
_entity.id
_entity.type
_entity.pdbx_description
1 polymer ?
#
loop_
_entity_poly.entity_id
_entity_poly.type
_entity_poly.pdbx_seq_one_letter_code
_entity_poly.pdbx_strand_id
1 'polypeptide(L)' 'MDLWLSAPTFGAVAGISRQKAHSALARAYAGKPWRGVALDVRMIQGARGGRSGRTYVLNPESLPEPYKGDWKAS' A
#
# COMPACT_ATOMS: atom_id res chain seq x y z
N MET A 1 13.20 11.02 -4.50
CA MET A 1 11.74 11.28 -4.36
C MET A 1 11.15 10.05 -3.71
N ASP A 2 10.82 10.13 -2.42
CA ASP A 2 10.19 9.02 -1.69
C ASP A 2 8.70 8.97 -2.06
N LEU A 3 8.37 8.26 -3.14
CA LEU A 3 6.97 8.07 -3.51
C LEU A 3 6.37 6.97 -2.65
N TRP A 4 5.30 7.29 -1.92
CA TRP A 4 4.53 6.33 -1.15
C TRP A 4 3.21 6.01 -1.87
N LEU A 5 2.94 4.72 -2.09
CA LEU A 5 1.72 4.25 -2.75
C LEU A 5 0.53 4.24 -1.79
N SER A 6 -0.58 4.82 -2.22
CA SER A 6 -1.86 4.74 -1.49
C SER A 6 -2.48 3.34 -1.59
N ALA A 7 -3.36 2.98 -0.64
CA ALA A 7 -4.09 1.72 -0.71
C ALA A 7 -4.85 1.49 -2.04
N PRO A 8 -5.54 2.50 -2.64
CA PRO A 8 -6.11 2.38 -3.98
C PRO A 8 -5.08 2.05 -5.07
N THR A 9 -3.94 2.75 -5.10
CA THR A 9 -2.88 2.52 -6.10
C THR A 9 -2.27 1.14 -5.94
N PHE A 10 -1.97 0.74 -4.70
CA PHE A 10 -1.52 -0.61 -4.39
C PHE A 10 -2.54 -1.67 -4.83
N GLY A 11 -3.83 -1.43 -4.62
CA GLY A 11 -4.89 -2.33 -5.08
C GLY A 11 -4.90 -2.51 -6.60
N ALA A 12 -4.72 -1.42 -7.35
CA ALA A 12 -4.64 -1.46 -8.81
C ALA A 12 -3.42 -2.28 -9.28
N VAL A 13 -2.23 -2.01 -8.74
CA VAL A 13 -0.99 -2.74 -9.06
C VAL A 13 -1.11 -4.23 -8.71
N ALA A 14 -1.69 -4.55 -7.56
CA ALA A 14 -1.81 -5.93 -7.09
C ALA A 14 -3.02 -6.69 -7.68
N GLY A 15 -3.87 -6.03 -8.49
CA GLY A 15 -5.09 -6.62 -9.02
C GLY A 15 -6.12 -7.01 -7.95
N ILE A 16 -6.20 -6.24 -6.86
CA ILE A 16 -7.12 -6.51 -5.73
C ILE A 16 -8.03 -5.32 -5.44
N SER A 17 -9.19 -5.58 -4.83
CA SER A 17 -10.11 -4.51 -4.44
C SER A 17 -9.48 -3.58 -3.40
N ARG A 18 -9.92 -2.30 -3.39
CA ARG A 18 -9.50 -1.29 -2.40
C ARG A 18 -9.61 -1.78 -0.96
N GLN A 19 -10.66 -2.53 -0.63
CA GLN A 19 -10.86 -3.08 0.71
C GLN A 19 -9.79 -4.12 1.06
N LYS A 20 -9.47 -5.04 0.13
CA LYS A 20 -8.41 -6.03 0.29
C LYS A 20 -7.04 -5.35 0.41
N ALA A 21 -6.80 -4.32 -0.40
CA ALA A 21 -5.58 -3.52 -0.34
C ALA A 21 -5.41 -2.83 1.02
N HIS A 22 -6.45 -2.17 1.52
CA HIS A 22 -6.44 -1.53 2.82
C HIS A 22 -6.18 -2.54 3.96
N SER A 23 -6.88 -3.68 3.95
CA SER A 23 -6.67 -4.74 4.95
C SER A 23 -5.27 -5.34 4.88
N ALA A 24 -4.71 -5.53 3.68
CA ALA A 24 -3.34 -6.01 3.50
C ALA A 24 -2.32 -5.03 4.08
N LEU A 25 -2.46 -3.73 3.79
CA LEU A 25 -1.57 -2.70 4.34
C LEU A 25 -1.70 -2.57 5.87
N ALA A 26 -2.91 -2.62 6.41
CA ALA A 26 -3.11 -2.60 7.86
C ALA A 26 -2.44 -3.80 8.56
N ARG A 27 -2.51 -5.00 7.96
CA ARG A 27 -1.82 -6.20 8.47
C ARG A 27 -0.31 -6.07 8.35
N ALA A 28 0.18 -5.52 7.24
CA ALA A 28 1.60 -5.28 7.03
C ALA A 28 2.17 -4.25 8.01
N TYR A 29 1.44 -3.17 8.28
CA TYR A 29 1.79 -2.21 9.32
C TYR A 29 1.88 -2.87 10.71
N ALA A 30 1.05 -3.88 10.98
CA ALA A 30 1.13 -4.71 12.19
C ALA A 30 2.23 -5.80 12.13
N GLY A 31 3.13 -5.76 11.15
CA GLY A 31 4.26 -6.69 10.99
C GLY A 31 3.90 -8.03 10.34
N LYS A 32 2.72 -8.17 9.72
CA LYS A 32 2.36 -9.41 8.99
C LYS A 32 2.82 -9.34 7.53
N PRO A 33 3.48 -10.38 7.00
CA PRO A 33 3.88 -10.38 5.60
C PRO A 33 2.66 -10.40 4.68
N TRP A 34 2.80 -9.78 3.51
CA TRP A 34 1.85 -9.89 2.41
C TRP A 34 2.47 -10.76 1.32
N ARG A 35 1.78 -11.86 0.96
CA ARG A 35 2.29 -12.88 0.01
C ARG A 35 3.72 -13.38 0.36
N GLY A 36 4.04 -13.47 1.65
CA GLY A 36 5.35 -13.94 2.14
C GLY A 36 6.43 -12.88 2.21
N VAL A 37 6.16 -11.62 1.82
CA VAL A 37 7.13 -10.51 1.87
C VAL A 37 6.71 -9.46 2.88
N ALA A 38 7.69 -8.94 3.63
CA ALA A 38 7.48 -7.82 4.53
C ALA A 38 7.37 -6.52 3.72
N LEU A 39 6.24 -5.84 3.85
CA LEU A 39 6.01 -4.56 3.18
C LEU A 39 6.39 -3.41 4.14
N ASP A 40 7.06 -2.39 3.60
CA ASP A 40 7.35 -1.15 4.32
C ASP A 40 6.13 -0.23 4.23
N VAL A 41 5.32 -0.25 5.27
CA VAL A 41 4.05 0.48 5.36
C VAL A 41 4.11 1.53 6.45
N ARG A 42 3.60 2.71 6.16
CA ARG A 42 3.43 3.80 7.13
C ARG A 42 1.98 4.23 7.21
N MET A 43 1.57 4.64 8.40
CA MET A 43 0.30 5.34 8.59
C MET A 43 0.56 6.84 8.50
N ILE A 44 -0.13 7.53 7.60
CA ILE A 44 -0.08 8.99 7.50
C ILE A 44 -1.44 9.59 7.84
N GLN A 45 -1.41 10.80 8.40
CA GLN A 45 -2.59 11.58 8.74
C GLN A 45 -2.71 12.72 7.73
N GLY A 46 -3.80 12.77 6.96
CA GLY A 46 -4.11 13.89 6.04
C GLY A 46 -4.29 13.54 4.57
N ALA A 47 -4.16 12.28 4.14
CA ALA A 47 -4.48 11.95 2.75
C ALA A 47 -6.00 11.91 2.55
N ARG A 48 -6.49 12.73 1.63
CA ARG A 48 -7.90 12.93 1.25
C ARG A 48 -8.63 11.57 1.07
N GLY A 49 -9.35 11.10 2.10
CA GLY A 49 -10.25 9.94 1.97
C GLY A 49 -10.44 9.06 3.21
N GLY A 50 -11.11 9.58 4.24
CA GLY A 50 -11.66 8.78 5.35
C GLY A 50 -12.05 9.64 6.56
N ARG A 51 -13.12 9.27 7.30
CA ARG A 51 -13.79 10.03 8.38
C ARG A 51 -12.88 10.46 9.56
N SER A 52 -11.62 10.01 9.58
CA SER A 52 -10.60 10.36 10.60
C SER A 52 -9.24 10.75 10.00
N GLY A 53 -9.14 10.94 8.67
CA GLY A 53 -7.92 11.42 8.01
C GLY A 53 -6.72 10.47 8.02
N ARG A 54 -6.84 9.22 8.51
CA ARG A 54 -5.73 8.25 8.53
C ARG A 54 -5.76 7.38 7.27
N THR A 55 -4.62 7.20 6.62
CA THR A 55 -4.44 6.24 5.53
C THR A 55 -3.14 5.46 5.70
N TYR A 56 -3.10 4.26 5.12
CA TYR A 56 -1.87 3.50 4.99
C TYR A 56 -1.25 3.76 3.62
N VAL A 57 0.06 4.00 3.63
CA VAL A 57 0.86 4.13 2.43
C VAL A 57 2.02 3.15 2.44
N LEU A 58 2.39 2.67 1.26
CA LEU A 58 3.37 1.62 1.04
C LEU A 58 4.58 2.17 0.29
N ASN A 59 5.77 1.78 0.70
CA ASN A 59 6.97 2.00 -0.10
C ASN A 59 6.97 1.01 -1.29
N PRO A 60 6.89 1.49 -2.54
CA PRO A 60 6.86 0.62 -3.72
C PRO A 60 8.09 -0.29 -3.83
N GLU A 61 9.24 0.13 -3.31
CA GLU A 61 10.48 -0.67 -3.36
C GLU A 61 10.40 -1.96 -2.53
N SER A 62 9.50 -1.99 -1.53
CA SER A 62 9.24 -3.16 -0.69
C SER A 62 8.28 -4.18 -1.30
N LEU A 63 7.67 -3.87 -2.46
CA LEU A 63 6.80 -4.81 -3.16
C LEU A 63 7.59 -6.03 -3.64
N PRO A 64 7.03 -7.25 -3.58
CA PRO A 64 7.60 -8.38 -4.28
C PRO A 64 7.49 -8.20 -5.80
N GLU A 65 8.42 -8.78 -6.56
CA GLU A 65 8.19 -9.06 -7.99
C GLU A 65 6.93 -9.94 -8.15
N PRO A 66 6.07 -9.74 -9.17
CA PRO A 66 6.20 -8.84 -10.32
C PRO A 66 5.60 -7.44 -10.12
N TYR A 67 5.29 -7.04 -8.88
CA TYR A 67 4.56 -5.80 -8.61
C TYR A 67 5.46 -4.56 -8.57
N LYS A 68 6.78 -4.72 -8.75
CA LYS A 68 7.72 -3.61 -8.86
C LYS A 68 7.61 -3.01 -10.27
N GLY A 69 7.49 -1.69 -10.36
CA GLY A 69 7.57 -0.95 -11.64
C GLY A 69 6.23 -0.52 -12.26
N ASP A 70 5.12 -1.22 -12.01
CA ASP A 70 3.82 -0.92 -12.64
C ASP A 70 3.10 0.32 -12.10
N TRP A 71 3.63 0.95 -11.03
CA TRP A 71 2.98 2.10 -10.39
C TRP A 71 3.28 3.45 -11.07
N LYS A 72 4.23 3.52 -12.02
CA LYS A 72 4.66 4.79 -12.66
C LYS A 72 3.74 5.29 -13.78
N ALA A 73 2.68 4.56 -14.13
CA ALA A 73 1.90 4.79 -15.36
C ALA A 73 0.41 5.16 -15.15
N SER A 74 0.01 5.76 -14.03
CA SER A 74 -1.38 6.23 -13.81
C SER A 74 -1.48 7.61 -13.19
#